data_AF-A0A960NVZ6-F1
#
_entry.id   AF-A0A960NVZ6-F1
#
_cell.length_a   1.000
_cell.length_b   1.000
_cell.length_c   1.000
_cell.angle_alpha   90.00
_cell.angle_beta   90.00
_cell.angle_gamma   90.00
#
_symmetry.space_group_name_H-M   'P 1'
#
loop_
_entity.id
_entity.type
_entity.pdbx_description
1 polymer ?
#
loop_
_entity_poly.entity_id
_entity_poly.type
_entity_poly.pdbx_seq_one_letter_code
_entity_poly.pdbx_strand_id
1 'polypeptide(L)' 'MKRSRRSVVEKPAPCRGKRRYQSQGDALDAAMVVGVERQRRAYVCPWCGLWHLTTIREN' A
#
# COMPACT_ATOMS: atom_id res chain seq x y z
N MET A 1 -29.66 16.32 -14.68
CA MET A 1 -28.19 16.22 -14.62
C MET A 1 -27.80 14.87 -14.01
N LYS A 2 -27.31 13.92 -14.83
CA LYS A 2 -26.92 12.58 -14.36
C LYS A 2 -25.57 12.70 -13.65
N ARG A 3 -25.56 12.88 -12.31
CA ARG A 3 -24.34 12.82 -11.51
C ARG A 3 -23.80 11.40 -11.61
N SER A 4 -22.86 11.22 -12.52
CA SER A 4 -22.04 10.02 -12.69
C SER A 4 -21.55 9.59 -11.31
N ARG A 5 -22.05 8.44 -10.82
CA ARG A 5 -21.54 7.79 -9.61
C ARG A 5 -20.08 7.50 -9.90
N ARG A 6 -19.18 8.35 -9.38
CA ARG A 6 -17.79 7.94 -9.17
C ARG A 6 -17.89 6.67 -8.36
N SER A 7 -17.57 5.55 -8.98
CA SER A 7 -17.31 4.28 -8.31
C SER A 7 -16.18 4.56 -7.34
N VAL A 8 -16.55 5.00 -6.13
CA VAL A 8 -15.66 4.96 -4.99
C VAL A 8 -15.47 3.47 -4.79
N VAL A 9 -14.46 2.91 -5.45
CA VAL A 9 -13.98 1.56 -5.18
C VAL A 9 -13.76 1.59 -3.68
N GLU A 10 -14.69 0.97 -2.94
CA GLU A 10 -14.74 1.07 -1.50
C GLU A 10 -13.40 0.58 -0.99
N LYS A 11 -12.57 1.54 -0.58
CA LYS A 11 -11.22 1.23 -0.11
C LYS A 11 -11.46 0.44 1.17
N PRO A 12 -11.03 -0.82 1.27
CA PRO A 12 -11.16 -1.54 2.53
C PRO A 12 -10.51 -0.65 3.60
N ALA A 13 -11.23 -0.38 4.69
CA ALA A 13 -10.78 0.45 5.80
C ALA A 13 -9.29 0.24 6.18
N PRO A 14 -8.74 -1.00 6.21
CA PRO A 14 -7.32 -1.22 6.53
C PRO A 14 -6.32 -0.65 5.51
N CYS A 15 -6.74 -0.39 4.27
CA CYS A 15 -5.91 0.20 3.20
C CYS A 15 -6.01 1.73 3.14
N ARG A 16 -6.83 2.35 4.00
CA ARG A 16 -7.03 3.79 4.03
C ARG A 16 -5.80 4.44 4.66
N GLY A 17 -5.14 5.34 3.92
CA GLY A 17 -3.90 6.01 4.36
C GLY A 17 -2.60 5.25 4.07
N LYS A 18 -2.64 3.98 3.63
CA LYS A 18 -1.45 3.24 3.21
C LYS A 18 -1.18 3.43 1.71
N ARG A 19 0.09 3.61 1.34
CA ARG A 19 0.52 3.53 -0.08
C ARG A 19 0.32 2.11 -0.62
N ARG A 20 -0.03 2.02 -1.90
CA ARG A 20 -0.28 0.79 -2.64
C ARG A 20 0.67 0.71 -3.80
N TYR A 21 1.26 -0.46 -4.00
CA TYR A 21 2.18 -0.74 -5.07
C TYR A 21 1.66 -1.93 -5.88
N GLN A 22 1.91 -1.93 -7.18
CA GLN A 22 1.48 -3.01 -8.07
C GLN A 22 2.34 -4.27 -7.88
N SER A 23 3.62 -4.07 -7.54
CA SER A 23 4.60 -5.14 -7.39
C SER A 23 5.37 -5.04 -6.08
N GLN A 24 5.97 -6.15 -5.66
CA GLN A 24 6.90 -6.17 -4.53
C GLN A 24 8.09 -5.25 -4.76
N GLY A 25 8.62 -5.24 -5.99
CA GLY A 25 9.74 -4.39 -6.40
C GLY A 25 9.44 -2.90 -6.18
N ASP A 26 8.32 -2.40 -6.71
CA ASP A 26 7.89 -1.01 -6.50
C ASP A 26 7.75 -0.65 -5.02
N ALA A 27 7.25 -1.56 -4.19
CA ALA A 27 7.12 -1.32 -2.76
C ALA A 27 8.50 -1.19 -2.10
N LEU A 28 9.42 -2.10 -2.41
CA LEU A 28 10.78 -2.08 -1.86
C LEU A 28 11.60 -0.92 -2.40
N ASP A 29 11.47 -0.59 -3.68
CA ASP A 29 12.10 0.58 -4.30
C ASP A 29 11.66 1.86 -3.59
N ALA A 30 10.35 2.02 -3.36
CA ALA A 30 9.85 3.15 -2.59
C ALA A 30 10.35 3.16 -1.12
N ALA A 31 10.69 2.00 -0.55
CA ALA A 31 11.34 1.94 0.75
C ALA A 31 12.82 2.34 0.68
N MET A 32 13.54 1.95 -0.37
CA MET A 32 14.93 2.34 -0.65
C MET A 32 15.06 3.84 -0.91
N VAL A 33 14.17 4.41 -1.71
CA VAL A 33 14.13 5.86 -2.00
C VAL A 33 13.97 6.69 -0.72
N VAL A 34 13.25 6.16 0.27
CA VAL A 34 13.03 6.80 1.57
C VAL A 34 14.12 6.41 2.59
N GLY A 35 15.02 5.47 2.27
CA GLY A 35 16.08 4.98 3.16
C GLY A 35 15.57 4.15 4.34
N VAL A 36 14.44 3.47 4.15
CA VAL A 36 13.77 2.68 5.20
C VAL A 36 13.57 1.22 4.76
N GLU A 37 14.35 0.73 3.80
CA GLU A 37 14.27 -0.64 3.30
C GLU A 37 14.53 -1.69 4.40
N ARG A 38 15.34 -1.36 5.41
CA ARG A 38 15.60 -2.25 6.55
C ARG A 38 14.46 -2.24 7.58
N GLN A 39 13.76 -1.11 7.69
CA GLN A 39 12.69 -0.89 8.67
C GLN A 39 11.29 -1.13 8.09
N ARG A 40 11.16 -1.37 6.79
CA ARG A 40 9.88 -1.62 6.12
C ARG A 40 9.92 -2.89 5.30
N ARG A 41 8.90 -3.72 5.46
CA ARG A 41 8.73 -4.96 4.70
C ARG A 41 7.54 -4.84 3.77
N ALA A 42 7.71 -5.28 2.53
CA ALA A 42 6.62 -5.37 1.55
C ALA A 42 5.77 -6.63 1.82
N TYR A 43 4.45 -6.48 1.82
CA TYR A 43 3.49 -7.58 1.96
C TYR A 43 2.30 -7.40 1.04
N VAL A 44 1.72 -8.51 0.56
CA VAL A 44 0.47 -8.49 -0.20
C VAL A 44 -0.70 -8.33 0.76
N CYS A 45 -1.54 -7.34 0.51
CA CYS A 45 -2.73 -7.11 1.31
C CYS A 45 -3.87 -8.04 0.89
N PRO A 46 -4.47 -8.81 1.81
CA PRO A 46 -5.55 -9.75 1.49
C PRO A 46 -6.87 -9.04 1.12
N TRP A 47 -7.04 -7.76 1.45
CA TRP A 47 -8.27 -7.02 1.15
C TRP A 47 -8.27 -6.34 -0.22
N CYS A 48 -7.13 -5.86 -0.70
CA CYS A 48 -7.03 -5.13 -1.97
C CYS A 48 -6.19 -5.84 -3.03
N GLY A 49 -5.47 -6.91 -2.66
CA GLY A 49 -4.59 -7.66 -3.55
C GLY A 49 -3.31 -6.92 -3.98
N LEU A 50 -3.06 -5.72 -3.43
CA LEU A 50 -1.90 -4.89 -3.76
C LEU A 50 -0.81 -4.99 -2.70
N TRP A 51 0.40 -4.57 -3.08
CA TRP A 51 1.55 -4.55 -2.20
C TRP A 51 1.52 -3.31 -1.30
N HIS A 52 1.73 -3.55 -0.02
CA HIS A 52 1.82 -2.51 0.99
C HIS A 52 3.14 -2.63 1.75
N LEU A 53 3.59 -1.52 2.33
CA LEU A 53 4.71 -1.50 3.24
C LEU A 53 4.19 -1.54 4.68
N THR A 54 4.73 -2.44 5.49
CA THR A 54 4.58 -2.43 6.95
C THR A 54 5.90 -2.04 7.59
N THR A 55 5.86 -1.28 8.67
CA THR A 55 7.04 -1.03 9.49
C THR A 55 7.31 -2.28 10.32
N ILE A 56 8.49 -2.87 10.18
CA ILE A 56 8.97 -3.90 11.11
C ILE A 56 9.46 -3.14 12.33
N ARG A 57 8.77 -3.30 13.46
CA ARG A 57 9.29 -2.79 14.74
C ARG A 57 10.46 -3.70 15.10
N GLU A 58 11.68 -3.20 14.90
CA GLU A 58 12.86 -3.76 15.55
C GLU A 58 12.72 -3.42 17.05
N ASN A 59 12.71 -4.46 17.90
CA ASN A 59 12.60 -4.35 19.35
C ASN A 59 14.00 -4.28 19.97
#